data_AF-A0A1Q7VJN9-F1
#
_entry.id   AF-A0A1Q7VJN9-F1
#
_cell.length_a   1.000
_cell.length_b   1.000
_cell.length_c   1.000
_cell.angle_alpha   90.00
_cell.angle_beta   90.00
_cell.angle_gamma   90.00
#
_symmetry.space_group_name_H-M   'P 1'
#
loop_
_entity.id
_entity.type
_entity.pdbx_description
1 polymer ?
#
loop_
_entity_poly.entity_id
_entity_poly.type
_entity_poly.pdbx_seq_one_letter_code
_entity_poly.pdbx_strand_id
1 'polypeptide(L)' 'MRDEIIEIIRVASKPRKPDLSDENKSLFDVGLDSLDYASTIMELEEKYNLQIVEEDMDKLVSLKDMVSFVEARVAKS' A
#
# COMPACT_ATOMS: atom_id res chain seq x y z
N MET A 1 0.85 6.89 -9.97
CA MET A 1 1.35 6.45 -8.65
C MET A 1 0.25 6.31 -7.60
N ARG A 2 -0.40 7.39 -7.12
CA ARG A 2 -1.53 7.24 -6.17
C ARG A 2 -2.62 6.29 -6.68
N ASP A 3 -3.15 6.55 -7.86
CA ASP A 3 -4.23 5.73 -8.44
C ASP A 3 -3.80 4.28 -8.67
N GLU A 4 -2.51 4.06 -8.95
CA GLU A 4 -1.96 2.72 -9.13
C GLU A 4 -1.88 1.95 -7.82
N ILE A 5 -1.46 2.61 -6.73
CA ILE A 5 -1.42 2.01 -5.40
C ILE A 5 -2.84 1.71 -4.93
N ILE A 6 -3.79 2.60 -5.21
CA ILE A 6 -5.22 2.36 -4.95
C ILE A 6 -5.71 1.12 -5.70
N GLU A 7 -5.34 0.96 -6.97
CA GLU A 7 -5.75 -0.21 -7.75
C GLU A 7 -5.12 -1.50 -7.20
N ILE A 8 -3.85 -1.48 -6.81
CA ILE A 8 -3.18 -2.63 -6.17
C ILE A 8 -3.93 -3.04 -4.91
N ILE A 9 -4.22 -2.09 -4.02
CA ILE A 9 -4.97 -2.34 -2.79
C ILE A 9 -6.36 -2.91 -3.11
N ARG A 10 -7.05 -2.38 -4.12
CA ARG A 10 -8.36 -2.88 -4.55
C ARG A 10 -8.31 -4.27 -5.15
N VAL A 11 -7.22 -4.64 -5.81
CA VAL A 11 -7.01 -5.99 -6.35
C VAL A 11 -6.72 -6.97 -5.22
N ALA A 12 -5.85 -6.60 -4.29
CA ALA A 12 -5.48 -7.40 -3.12
C ALA A 12 -6.71 -7.68 -2.22
N SER A 13 -7.54 -6.68 -2.00
CA SER A 13 -8.71 -6.77 -1.10
C SER A 13 -9.98 -7.38 -1.71
N LYS A 14 -9.95 -7.91 -2.95
CA LYS A 14 -11.15 -8.50 -3.57
C LYS A 14 -11.66 -9.70 -2.77
N PRO A 15 -12.99 -9.81 -2.56
CA PRO A 15 -14.07 -9.04 -3.20
C PRO A 15 -14.46 -7.73 -2.47
N ARG A 16 -13.77 -7.37 -1.40
CA ARG A 16 -14.04 -6.16 -0.61
C ARG A 16 -13.59 -4.92 -1.38
N LYS A 17 -14.22 -3.78 -1.07
CA LYS A 17 -13.90 -2.48 -1.65
C LYS A 17 -13.59 -1.52 -0.51
N PRO A 18 -12.34 -1.42 -0.07
CA PRO A 18 -11.96 -0.50 0.99
C PRO A 18 -12.21 0.94 0.55
N ASP A 19 -12.65 1.77 1.49
CA ASP A 19 -12.87 3.19 1.26
C ASP A 19 -11.55 3.96 1.38
N LEU A 20 -10.88 4.12 0.24
CA LEU A 20 -9.59 4.82 0.11
C LEU A 20 -9.75 6.32 -0.22
N SER A 21 -10.93 6.89 0.05
CA SER A 21 -11.20 8.32 -0.20
C SER A 21 -10.36 9.21 0.73
N ASP A 22 -10.15 8.77 1.97
CA ASP A 22 -9.28 9.45 2.94
C ASP A 22 -7.92 8.74 2.99
N GLU A 23 -6.89 9.43 2.51
CA GLU A 23 -5.53 8.90 2.44
C GLU A 23 -4.83 8.82 3.80
N ASN A 24 -5.36 9.49 4.83
CA ASN A 24 -4.79 9.49 6.18
C ASN A 24 -5.39 8.38 7.05
N LYS A 25 -6.47 7.72 6.59
CA LYS A 25 -7.02 6.57 7.32
C LYS A 25 -6.06 5.39 7.23
N SER A 26 -6.03 4.63 8.33
CA SER A 26 -5.32 3.36 8.37
C SER A 26 -5.92 2.39 7.36
N LEU A 27 -5.07 1.63 6.69
CA LEU A 27 -5.49 0.57 5.76
C LEU A 27 -6.36 -0.48 6.46
N PHE A 28 -6.07 -0.78 7.73
CA PHE A 28 -6.89 -1.68 8.54
C PHE A 28 -8.27 -1.10 8.85
N ASP A 29 -8.37 0.22 9.07
CA ASP A 29 -9.65 0.88 9.37
C ASP A 29 -10.57 0.95 8.15
N VAL A 30 -10.01 1.03 6.95
CA VAL A 30 -10.78 1.01 5.69
C VAL A 30 -11.16 -0.41 5.26
N GLY A 31 -10.73 -1.43 6.01
CA GLY A 31 -11.17 -2.81 5.87
C GLY A 31 -10.18 -3.77 5.21
N LEU A 32 -8.90 -3.40 5.09
CA LEU A 32 -7.85 -4.36 4.73
C LEU A 32 -7.59 -5.28 5.92
N ASP A 33 -7.50 -6.58 5.65
CA ASP A 33 -6.94 -7.52 6.62
C ASP A 33 -5.43 -7.72 6.43
N SER A 34 -4.81 -8.52 7.31
CA SER A 34 -3.37 -8.77 7.28
C SER A 34 -2.92 -9.49 6.00
N LEU A 35 -3.80 -10.26 5.36
CA LEU A 35 -3.50 -10.95 4.09
C LEU A 35 -3.57 -9.97 2.92
N ASP A 36 -4.58 -9.10 2.91
CA ASP A 36 -4.71 -8.02 1.93
C ASP A 36 -3.50 -7.08 2.00
N TYR A 37 -3.07 -6.75 3.22
CA TYR A 37 -1.88 -5.93 3.46
C TYR A 37 -0.61 -6.59 2.92
N ALA A 38 -0.33 -7.84 3.30
CA ALA A 38 0.84 -8.56 2.82
C ALA A 38 0.86 -8.69 1.28
N SER A 39 -0.30 -8.95 0.67
CA SER A 39 -0.45 -9.04 -0.79
C SER A 39 -0.18 -7.68 -1.46
N THR A 40 -0.67 -6.59 -0.87
CA THR A 40 -0.39 -5.23 -1.33
C THR A 40 1.12 -4.94 -1.31
N ILE A 41 1.80 -5.30 -0.22
CA ILE A 41 3.25 -5.10 -0.09
C ILE A 41 4.02 -5.88 -1.16
N MET A 42 3.73 -7.18 -1.34
CA MET A 42 4.38 -7.99 -2.39
C MET A 42 4.20 -7.38 -3.78
N GLU A 43 2.97 -6.96 -4.13
CA GLU A 43 2.70 -6.36 -5.44
C GLU A 43 3.43 -5.02 -5.62
N LEU A 44 3.57 -4.23 -4.55
CA LEU A 44 4.36 -2.98 -4.59
C LEU A 44 5.85 -3.27 -4.78
N GLU A 45 6.40 -4.26 -4.08
CA GLU A 45 7.80 -4.70 -4.23
C GLU A 45 8.08 -5.16 -5.65
N GLU A 46 7.24 -6.03 -6.21
CA GLU A 46 7.40 -6.55 -7.57
C GLU A 46 7.24 -5.45 -8.63
N LYS A 47 6.19 -4.63 -8.52
CA LYS A 47 5.87 -3.61 -9.52
C LYS A 47 6.90 -2.49 -9.59
N TYR A 48 7.41 -2.04 -8.45
CA TYR A 48 8.37 -0.94 -8.37
C TYR A 48 9.80 -1.43 -8.16
N ASN A 49 10.03 -2.74 -8.17
CA ASN A 49 11.32 -3.39 -7.88
C ASN A 49 11.94 -2.86 -6.57
N LEU A 50 11.11 -2.79 -5.54
CA LEU A 50 11.44 -2.30 -4.20
C LEU A 50 11.65 -3.46 -3.23
N GLN A 51 12.34 -3.16 -2.13
CA GLN A 51 12.46 -4.08 -0.99
C GLN A 51 11.92 -3.36 0.26
N ILE A 52 10.83 -3.89 0.80
CA ILE A 52 10.09 -3.41 1.97
C ILE A 52 10.39 -4.39 3.11
N VAL A 53 11.23 -3.95 4.05
CA VAL A 53 11.54 -4.74 5.25
C VAL A 53 10.46 -4.56 6.31
N GLU A 54 10.44 -5.44 7.30
CA GLU A 54 9.47 -5.42 8.40
C GLU A 54 9.42 -4.05 9.12
N GLU A 55 10.56 -3.39 9.33
CA GLU A 55 10.64 -2.05 9.93
C GLU A 55 10.00 -0.94 9.07
N ASP A 56 9.91 -1.12 7.76
CA ASP A 56 9.21 -0.20 6.88
C ASP A 56 7.70 -0.45 6.93
N MET A 57 7.26 -1.70 7.11
CA MET A 57 5.85 -2.05 7.22
C MET A 57 5.16 -1.32 8.38
N ASP A 58 5.85 -1.16 9.52
CA ASP A 58 5.35 -0.37 10.66
C ASP A 58 5.06 1.09 10.32
N LYS A 59 5.70 1.64 9.29
CA LYS A 59 5.48 3.02 8.80
C LYS A 59 4.43 3.09 7.71
N LEU A 60 4.12 1.97 7.07
CA LEU A 60 3.17 1.85 5.97
C LEU A 60 1.77 1.56 6.51
N VAL A 61 1.22 2.49 7.29
CA VAL A 61 -0.08 2.32 7.96
C VAL A 61 -1.24 2.92 7.17
N SER A 62 -1.00 3.98 6.39
CA SER A 62 -2.00 4.66 5.56
C SER A 62 -1.67 4.61 4.07
N LEU A 63 -2.67 4.90 3.23
CA LEU A 63 -2.45 5.05 1.78
C LEU A 63 -1.41 6.15 1.50
N LYS A 64 -1.47 7.26 2.24
CA LYS A 64 -0.53 8.36 2.11
C LYS A 64 0.91 7.92 2.40
N ASP A 65 1.11 7.08 3.42
CA ASP A 65 2.44 6.58 3.76
C ASP A 65 2.99 5.67 2.67
N MET A 66 2.15 4.78 2.12
CA MET A 66 2.51 3.93 0.98
C MET A 66 2.92 4.75 -0.24
N VAL A 67 2.10 5.74 -0.62
CA VAL A 67 2.40 6.63 -1.75
C VAL A 67 3.73 7.36 -1.52
N SER A 68 3.89 7.96 -0.34
CA SER A 68 5.09 8.73 0.01
C SER A 68 6.35 7.86 0.05
N PHE A 69 6.23 6.63 0.54
CA PHE A 69 7.34 5.68 0.61
C PHE A 69 7.79 5.25 -0.79
N VAL A 70 6.84 4.84 -1.64
CA VAL A 70 7.12 4.43 -3.02
C VAL A 70 7.71 5.60 -3.80
N GLU A 71 7.13 6.80 -3.66
CA GLU A 71 7.66 8.04 -4.24
C GLU A 71 9.12 8.29 -3.84
N ALA A 72 9.42 8.22 -2.54
CA ALA A 72 10.76 8.48 -2.03
C ALA A 72 11.80 7.46 -2.50
N ARG A 73 11.39 6.19 -2.73
CA ARG A 73 12.28 5.14 -3.21
C ARG A 73 12.48 5.20 -4.72
N VAL A 74 11.40 5.39 -5.49
CA VAL A 74 11.44 5.50 -6.95
C VAL A 74 12.18 6.78 -7.38
N ALA A 75 11.97 7.91 -6.71
CA ALA A 75 12.66 9.16 -7.03
C ALA A 75 14.17 9.14 -6.72
N LYS A 76 14.64 8.17 -5.92
CA LYS A 76 16.07 7.95 -5.63
C LYS A 76 16.75 6.96 -6.57
N SER A 77 16.04 6.41 -7.55
CA SER A 77 16.54 5.41 -8.51
C SER A 77 16.80 6.01 -9.90
#